data_AF-A0A812Y350-F1
#
_entry.id   AF-A0A812Y350-F1
#
_cell.length_a   1.000
_cell.length_b   1.000
_cell.length_c   1.000
_cell.angle_alpha   90.00
_cell.angle_beta   90.00
_cell.angle_gamma   90.00
#
_symmetry.space_group_name_H-M   'P 1'
#
loop_
_entity.id
_entity.type
_entity.pdbx_description
1 polymer ?
#
loop_
_entity_poly.entity_id
_entity_poly.type
_entity_poly.pdbx_seq_one_letter_code
_entity_poly.pdbx_strand_id
1 'polypeptide(L)'
;MASDFAVFKTMGTQIKQMAAGYDLMWVVEDFEKNLTRELDFTLEATSGEETARQLAHRNPRVYVPKVFKEFSSSRIIVMEYLEGLLKANDPEGLRRAGLDVDECAQLICDTFAEMIFVHGRVHADPHAGNIYFRAIET
;
A
#
# COMPACT_ATOMS: atom_id res chain seq x y z
N MET A 1 10.16 15.39 -12.12
CA MET A 1 9.97 15.45 -10.65
C MET A 1 10.45 16.76 -10.05
N ALA A 2 11.76 17.07 -10.05
CA ALA A 2 12.24 18.38 -9.57
C ALA A 2 11.63 19.56 -10.36
N SER A 3 11.42 19.36 -11.67
CA SER A 3 10.69 20.28 -12.55
C SER A 3 9.24 20.49 -12.12
N ASP A 4 8.54 19.41 -11.76
CA ASP A 4 7.11 19.43 -11.44
C ASP A 4 6.89 20.09 -10.07
N PHE A 5 7.76 19.81 -9.10
CA PHE A 5 7.77 20.53 -7.82
C PHE A 5 8.09 22.01 -7.98
N ALA A 6 9.01 22.38 -8.87
CA ALA A 6 9.27 23.78 -9.17
C ALA A 6 8.02 24.48 -9.74
N VAL A 7 7.27 23.81 -10.61
CA VAL A 7 5.97 24.31 -11.12
C VAL A 7 4.96 24.45 -9.98
N PHE A 8 4.78 23.43 -9.15
CA PHE A 8 3.82 23.48 -8.02
C PHE A 8 4.17 24.58 -7.01
N LYS A 9 5.45 24.74 -6.65
CA LYS A 9 5.90 25.82 -5.75
C LYS A 9 5.67 27.21 -6.35
N THR A 10 5.90 27.36 -7.65
CA THR A 10 5.64 28.62 -8.37
C THR A 10 4.16 28.95 -8.36
N MET A 11 3.29 27.98 -8.67
CA MET A 11 1.84 28.15 -8.64
C MET A 11 1.33 28.45 -7.23
N GLY A 12 1.80 27.71 -6.21
CA GLY A 12 1.42 27.95 -4.81
C GLY A 12 1.78 29.37 -4.34
N THR A 13 2.96 29.86 -4.73
CA THR A 13 3.40 31.23 -4.43
C THR A 13 2.53 32.28 -5.12
N GLN A 14 2.17 32.06 -6.39
CA GLN A 14 1.29 32.97 -7.13
C GLN A 14 -0.13 32.99 -6.56
N ILE A 15 -0.68 31.84 -6.19
CA ILE A 15 -2.01 31.74 -5.56
C ILE A 15 -2.01 32.47 -4.22
N LYS A 16 -0.96 32.31 -3.40
CA LYS A 16 -0.82 33.04 -2.12
C LYS A 16 -0.86 34.57 -2.32
N GLN A 17 -0.29 35.06 -3.42
CA GLN A 17 -0.28 36.48 -3.77
C GLN A 17 -1.64 36.97 -4.33
N MET A 18 -2.36 36.14 -5.07
CA MET A 18 -3.61 36.51 -5.76
C MET A 18 -4.88 36.27 -4.93
N ALA A 19 -4.91 35.22 -4.10
CA ALA A 19 -6.09 34.75 -3.37
C ALA A 19 -6.13 35.23 -1.91
N ALA A 20 -5.85 36.52 -1.68
CA ALA A 20 -5.99 37.19 -0.38
C ALA A 20 -5.31 36.47 0.82
N GLY A 21 -4.15 35.82 0.59
CA GLY A 21 -3.37 35.19 1.65
C GLY A 21 -3.70 33.74 1.97
N TYR A 22 -4.51 33.05 1.15
CA TYR A 22 -4.64 31.58 1.25
C TYR A 22 -3.28 30.91 1.01
N ASP A 23 -2.73 30.27 2.04
CA ASP A 23 -1.45 29.59 1.96
C ASP A 23 -1.64 28.11 1.58
N LEU A 24 -1.26 27.76 0.35
CA LEU A 24 -1.24 26.38 -0.14
C LEU A 24 0.17 25.77 -0.11
N MET A 25 1.18 26.51 0.37
CA MET A 25 2.56 26.01 0.36
C MET A 25 2.72 24.78 1.25
N TRP A 26 1.97 24.69 2.35
CA TRP A 26 1.98 23.51 3.21
C TRP A 26 1.55 22.23 2.47
N VAL A 27 0.59 22.33 1.53
CA VAL A 27 0.15 21.19 0.71
C VAL A 27 1.27 20.76 -0.23
N VAL A 28 1.94 21.72 -0.86
CA VAL A 28 3.03 21.45 -1.81
C VAL A 28 4.23 20.82 -1.09
N GLU A 29 4.56 21.30 0.10
CA GLU A 29 5.64 20.75 0.93
C GLU A 29 5.33 19.34 1.42
N ASP A 30 4.10 19.10 1.88
CA ASP A 30 3.67 17.76 2.31
C ASP A 30 3.65 16.78 1.13
N PHE A 31 3.13 17.22 -0.03
CA PHE A 31 3.13 16.42 -1.26
C PHE A 31 4.55 16.08 -1.73
N GLU A 32 5.49 17.02 -1.67
CA GLU A 32 6.90 16.78 -2.01
C GLU A 32 7.53 15.73 -1.12
N LYS A 33 7.26 15.81 0.18
CA LYS A 33 7.80 14.90 1.17
C LYS A 33 7.23 13.50 1.02
N ASN A 34 5.92 13.38 0.81
CA ASN A 34 5.24 12.09 0.67
C ASN A 34 5.59 11.42 -0.66
N LEU A 35 5.54 12.15 -1.77
CA LEU A 35 5.85 11.59 -3.09
C LEU A 35 7.31 11.11 -3.17
N THR A 36 8.26 11.84 -2.57
CA THR A 36 9.67 11.40 -2.55
C THR A 36 9.84 10.10 -1.78
N ARG A 37 9.05 9.87 -0.73
CA ARG A 37 9.06 8.62 0.04
C ARG A 37 8.39 7.48 -0.73
N GLU A 38 7.27 7.75 -1.40
CA GLU A 38 6.56 6.76 -2.22
C GLU A 38 7.41 6.27 -3.41
N LEU A 39 8.28 7.13 -3.93
CA LEU A 39 9.16 6.79 -5.05
C LEU A 39 10.45 6.09 -4.66
N ASP A 40 10.66 5.83 -3.36
CA ASP A 40 11.76 5.00 -2.88
C ASP A 40 11.25 3.61 -2.45
N PHE A 41 11.27 2.68 -3.39
CA PHE A 41 10.79 1.32 -3.15
C PHE A 41 11.64 0.53 -2.13
N THR A 42 12.79 1.03 -1.68
CA THR A 42 13.52 0.37 -0.57
C THR A 42 12.75 0.49 0.76
N LEU A 43 11.96 1.56 0.92
CA LEU A 43 11.09 1.76 2.07
C LEU A 43 9.91 0.79 2.04
N GLU A 44 9.35 0.57 0.85
CA GLU A 44 8.28 -0.41 0.64
C GLU A 44 8.78 -1.84 0.88
N ALA A 45 9.93 -2.20 0.32
CA ALA A 45 10.58 -3.50 0.55
C ALA A 45 10.78 -3.79 2.04
N THR A 46 11.27 -2.81 2.79
CA THR A 46 11.49 -2.94 4.24
C THR A 46 10.17 -3.03 5.01
N SER A 47 9.16 -2.26 4.60
CA SER A 47 7.83 -2.29 5.23
C SER A 47 7.09 -3.60 4.96
N GLY A 48 7.24 -4.17 3.76
CA GLY A 48 6.70 -5.47 3.39
C GLY A 48 7.28 -6.60 4.24
N GLU A 49 8.61 -6.65 4.40
CA GLU A 49 9.26 -7.65 5.27
C GLU A 49 8.87 -7.53 6.74
N GLU A 50 8.72 -6.30 7.24
CA GLU A 50 8.24 -6.07 8.60
C GLU A 50 6.82 -6.61 8.78
N THR A 51 5.93 -6.28 7.84
CA THR A 51 4.53 -6.71 7.85
C THR A 51 4.43 -8.23 7.77
N ALA A 52 5.24 -8.86 6.91
CA ALA A 52 5.33 -10.32 6.80
C ALA A 52 5.72 -10.96 8.14
N ARG A 53 6.65 -10.35 8.89
CA ARG A 53 7.07 -10.84 10.21
C ARG A 53 5.99 -10.68 11.26
N GLN A 54 5.33 -9.52 11.29
CA GLN A 54 4.25 -9.22 12.23
C GLN A 54 3.06 -10.17 12.04
N LEU A 55 2.71 -10.48 10.79
CA LEU A 55 1.58 -11.33 10.43
C LEU A 55 1.96 -12.81 10.23
N ALA A 56 3.20 -13.21 10.50
CA ALA A 56 3.68 -14.57 10.24
C ALA A 56 2.82 -15.65 10.93
N HIS A 57 2.28 -15.35 12.11
CA HIS A 57 1.42 -16.25 12.88
C HIS A 57 0.02 -16.47 12.27
N ARG A 58 -0.37 -15.67 11.26
CA ARG A 58 -1.63 -15.81 10.52
C ARG A 58 -1.48 -16.65 9.25
N ASN A 59 -0.28 -17.09 8.90
CA ASN A 59 -0.04 -18.00 7.78
C ASN A 59 -0.75 -19.35 8.04
N PRO A 60 -1.46 -19.94 7.07
CA PRO A 60 -1.56 -19.54 5.66
C PRO A 60 -2.72 -18.60 5.30
N ARG A 61 -3.55 -18.20 6.28
CA ARG A 61 -4.73 -17.35 6.03
C ARG A 61 -4.36 -15.95 5.55
N VAL A 62 -3.29 -15.36 6.09
CA VAL A 62 -2.74 -14.08 5.62
C VAL A 62 -1.29 -14.29 5.20
N TYR A 63 -0.95 -13.82 4.01
CA TYR A 63 0.38 -13.98 3.43
C TYR A 63 0.85 -12.69 2.78
N VAL A 64 2.10 -12.31 3.06
CA VAL A 64 2.77 -11.18 2.42
C VAL A 64 3.86 -11.76 1.50
N PRO A 65 3.87 -11.45 0.20
CA PRO A 65 4.87 -11.95 -0.73
C PRO A 65 6.29 -11.65 -0.27
N LYS A 66 7.19 -12.63 -0.43
CA LYS A 66 8.60 -12.43 -0.09
C LYS A 66 9.23 -11.36 -0.99
N VAL A 67 9.96 -10.42 -0.42
CA VAL A 67 10.77 -9.45 -1.17
C VAL A 67 12.16 -10.02 -1.43
N PHE A 68 12.67 -9.86 -2.65
CA PHE A 68 14.04 -10.20 -3.03
C PHE A 68 14.89 -8.91 -3.05
N LYS A 69 15.45 -8.56 -1.90
CA LYS A 69 16.21 -7.32 -1.70
C LYS A 69 17.45 -7.23 -2.59
N GLU A 70 18.08 -8.35 -2.90
CA GLU A 70 19.25 -8.44 -3.77
C GLU A 70 18.96 -8.01 -5.22
N PHE A 71 17.69 -8.06 -5.64
CA PHE A 71 17.22 -7.63 -6.94
C PHE A 71 16.42 -6.32 -6.89
N SER A 72 16.28 -5.72 -5.71
CA SER A 72 15.49 -4.51 -5.49
C SER A 72 16.39 -3.28 -5.32
N SER A 73 15.87 -2.11 -5.66
CA SER A 73 16.51 -0.81 -5.48
C SER A 73 15.47 0.27 -5.19
N SER A 74 15.86 1.54 -5.10
CA SER A 74 14.90 2.64 -4.92
C SER A 74 13.92 2.79 -6.09
N ARG A 75 14.22 2.21 -7.26
CA ARG A 75 13.40 2.35 -8.48
C ARG A 75 12.72 1.08 -8.93
N ILE A 76 13.05 -0.06 -8.34
CA ILE A 76 12.40 -1.34 -8.66
C ILE A 76 12.31 -2.19 -7.41
N ILE A 77 11.17 -2.82 -7.18
CA ILE A 77 10.98 -3.85 -6.16
C ILE A 77 10.71 -5.19 -6.84
N VAL A 78 11.40 -6.23 -6.40
CA VAL A 78 11.22 -7.60 -6.89
C VAL A 78 10.67 -8.44 -5.77
N MET A 79 9.55 -9.12 -6.02
CA MET A 79 8.83 -9.91 -5.03
C MET A 79 8.43 -11.28 -5.60
N GLU A 80 8.09 -12.19 -4.71
CA GLU A 80 7.53 -13.49 -5.03
C GLU A 80 6.30 -13.36 -5.92
N TYR A 81 6.30 -14.12 -7.01
CA TYR A 81 5.15 -14.23 -7.89
C TYR A 81 4.19 -15.28 -7.34
N LEU A 82 2.93 -14.90 -7.18
CA LEU A 82 1.86 -15.78 -6.71
C LEU A 82 0.84 -15.98 -7.85
N GLU A 83 0.53 -17.24 -8.13
CA GLU A 83 -0.44 -17.63 -9.15
C GLU A 83 -1.84 -17.78 -8.56
N GLY A 84 -2.87 -17.73 -9.42
CA GLY A 84 -4.26 -17.98 -9.04
C GLY A 84 -4.88 -16.92 -8.14
N LEU A 85 -4.32 -15.71 -8.10
CA LEU A 85 -4.84 -14.61 -7.30
C LEU A 85 -6.13 -14.02 -7.86
N LEU A 86 -7.11 -13.84 -6.98
CA LEU A 86 -8.39 -13.19 -7.22
C LEU A 86 -8.39 -11.83 -6.52
N LYS A 87 -8.83 -10.77 -7.22
CA LYS A 87 -8.85 -9.42 -6.63
C LYS A 87 -9.93 -9.33 -5.56
N ALA A 88 -9.67 -8.57 -4.49
CA ALA A 88 -10.64 -8.34 -3.43
C ALA A 88 -11.93 -7.66 -3.91
N ASN A 89 -11.91 -6.95 -5.05
CA ASN A 89 -13.09 -6.31 -5.65
C ASN A 89 -13.82 -7.16 -6.69
N ASP A 90 -13.57 -8.48 -6.77
CA ASP A 90 -14.32 -9.42 -7.61
C ASP A 90 -15.11 -10.46 -6.78
N PRO A 91 -16.22 -10.06 -6.12
CA PRO A 91 -17.03 -10.99 -5.32
C PRO A 91 -17.56 -12.19 -6.11
N GLU A 92 -17.84 -12.01 -7.40
CA GLU A 92 -18.31 -13.11 -8.26
C GLU A 92 -17.17 -14.10 -8.56
N GLY A 93 -15.96 -13.62 -8.80
CA GLY A 93 -14.77 -14.45 -8.93
C GLY A 93 -14.48 -15.26 -7.68
N LEU A 94 -14.58 -14.63 -6.50
CA LEU A 94 -14.42 -15.31 -5.21
C LEU A 94 -15.47 -16.42 -5.02
N ARG A 95 -16.76 -16.12 -5.26
CA ARG A 95 -17.83 -17.12 -5.19
C ARG A 95 -17.61 -18.29 -6.15
N ARG A 96 -17.21 -18.02 -7.40
CA ARG A 96 -16.90 -19.07 -8.39
C ARG A 96 -15.72 -19.95 -7.97
N ALA A 97 -14.76 -19.40 -7.24
CA ALA A 97 -13.64 -20.13 -6.68
C ALA A 97 -13.98 -20.88 -5.38
N GLY A 98 -15.24 -20.85 -4.92
CA GLY A 98 -15.69 -21.51 -3.70
C GLY A 98 -15.29 -20.78 -2.42
N LEU A 99 -14.87 -19.52 -2.51
CA LEU A 99 -14.53 -18.71 -1.35
C LEU A 99 -15.79 -18.01 -0.81
N ASP A 100 -15.91 -17.99 0.52
CA ASP A 100 -16.93 -17.21 1.20
C ASP A 100 -16.52 -15.72 1.23
N VAL A 101 -17.34 -14.86 0.65
CA VAL A 101 -17.06 -13.43 0.51
C VAL A 101 -17.13 -12.71 1.85
N ASP A 102 -18.01 -13.15 2.75
CA ASP A 102 -18.14 -12.56 4.08
C ASP A 102 -16.95 -12.95 4.95
N GLU A 103 -16.47 -14.20 4.84
CA GLU A 103 -15.23 -14.63 5.50
C GLU A 103 -14.02 -13.85 4.98
N CYS A 104 -13.93 -13.65 3.66
CA CYS A 104 -12.88 -12.83 3.03
C CYS A 104 -12.88 -11.40 3.58
N ALA A 105 -14.06 -10.77 3.67
CA ALA A 105 -14.21 -9.41 4.18
C ALA A 105 -13.85 -9.31 5.67
N GLN A 106 -14.28 -10.28 6.48
CA GLN A 106 -13.94 -10.37 7.89
C GLN A 106 -12.42 -10.52 8.08
N LEU A 107 -11.78 -11.36 7.28
CA LEU A 107 -10.33 -11.56 7.33
C LEU A 107 -9.55 -10.27 7.04
N ILE A 108 -10.00 -9.47 6.07
CA ILE A 108 -9.42 -8.13 5.82
C ILE A 108 -9.58 -7.27 7.07
N CYS A 109 -10.80 -7.16 7.62
CA CYS A 109 -11.09 -6.31 8.77
C CYS A 109 -10.24 -6.70 9.99
N ASP A 110 -10.17 -7.98 10.31
CA ASP A 110 -9.39 -8.51 11.45
C ASP A 110 -7.90 -8.24 11.29
N THR A 111 -7.39 -8.40 10.06
CA THR A 111 -5.96 -8.17 9.76
C THR A 111 -5.61 -6.69 9.90
N PHE A 112 -6.43 -5.80 9.34
CA PHE A 112 -6.22 -4.35 9.47
C PHE A 112 -6.39 -3.87 10.91
N ALA A 113 -7.36 -4.42 11.64
CA ALA A 113 -7.54 -4.12 13.06
C ALA A 113 -6.30 -4.52 13.87
N GLU A 114 -5.71 -5.69 13.62
CA GLU A 114 -4.47 -6.10 14.29
C GLU A 114 -3.29 -5.19 13.92
N MET A 115 -3.12 -4.88 12.63
CA MET A 115 -2.09 -3.95 12.16
C MET A 115 -2.15 -2.61 12.92
N ILE A 116 -3.34 -2.05 13.10
CA ILE A 116 -3.56 -0.79 13.81
C ILE A 116 -3.37 -0.95 15.32
N PHE A 117 -4.09 -1.87 15.96
CA PHE A 117 -4.25 -1.92 17.42
C PHE A 117 -3.20 -2.77 18.14
N VAL A 118 -2.51 -3.68 17.44
CA VAL A 118 -1.50 -4.55 18.03
C VAL A 118 -0.10 -4.13 17.59
N HIS A 119 0.11 -3.94 16.29
CA HIS A 119 1.46 -3.64 15.75
C HIS A 119 1.76 -2.16 15.63
N GLY A 120 0.73 -1.29 15.67
CA GLY A 120 0.88 0.16 15.49
C GLY A 120 1.42 0.56 14.12
N ARG A 121 1.29 -0.34 13.12
CA ARG A 121 1.73 -0.14 11.73
C ARG A 121 0.67 -0.69 10.79
N VAL A 122 0.14 0.16 9.93
CA VAL A 122 -0.95 -0.19 9.01
C VAL A 122 -0.53 -0.02 7.56
N HIS A 123 -1.05 -0.88 6.68
CA HIS A 123 -1.01 -0.62 5.25
C HIS A 123 -1.90 0.59 4.97
N ALA A 124 -1.30 1.73 4.65
CA ALA A 124 -2.03 2.99 4.53
C ALA A 124 -2.97 3.07 3.31
N ASP A 125 -2.93 2.08 2.42
CA ASP A 125 -3.72 2.01 1.20
C ASP A 125 -4.40 0.63 1.08
N PRO A 126 -5.56 0.42 1.75
CA PRO A 126 -6.34 -0.81 1.66
C PRO A 126 -7.08 -0.97 0.32
N HIS A 127 -6.69 -0.25 -0.73
CA HIS A 127 -7.32 -0.40 -2.04
C HIS A 127 -7.30 -1.87 -2.46
N ALA A 128 -8.42 -2.33 -3.01
CA ALA A 128 -8.58 -3.68 -3.56
C ALA A 128 -7.57 -4.08 -4.65
N GLY A 129 -6.68 -3.16 -5.09
CA GLY A 129 -5.58 -3.44 -6.00
C GLY A 129 -4.36 -4.05 -5.29
N ASN A 130 -4.25 -3.89 -3.97
CA ASN A 130 -3.14 -4.40 -3.16
C ASN A 130 -3.52 -5.68 -2.38
N ILE A 131 -4.80 -6.08 -2.42
CA ILE A 131 -5.33 -7.21 -1.65
C ILE A 131 -5.89 -8.25 -2.61
N TYR A 132 -5.42 -9.48 -2.44
CA TYR A 132 -5.76 -10.62 -3.26
C TYR A 132 -6.11 -11.82 -2.40
N PHE A 133 -6.97 -12.68 -2.93
CA PHE A 133 -7.37 -13.95 -2.34
C PHE A 133 -6.94 -15.10 -3.25
N ARG A 134 -6.72 -16.26 -2.64
CA ARG A 134 -6.53 -17.53 -3.34
C ARG A 134 -7.16 -18.65 -2.52
N ALA A 135 -7.61 -19.70 -3.19
CA ALA A 135 -7.94 -20.94 -2.49
C ALA A 135 -6.65 -21.52 -1.88
N ILE A 136 -6.74 -21.97 -0.62
CA ILE A 136 -5.67 -22.71 0.02
C ILE A 136 -5.99 -24.18 -0.18
N GLU A 137 -5.15 -24.91 -0.91
CA GLU A 137 -5.25 -26.37 -0.95
C GLU A 137 -4.91 -26.90 0.44
N THR A 138 -5.92 -27.42 1.14
CA THR A 138 -5.80 -28.15 2.41
C THR A 138 -5.38 -29.59 2.21
#